data_AF-A0A358FVK5-F1
#
_entry.id   AF-A0A358FVK5-F1
#
_cell.length_a   1.000
_cell.length_b   1.000
_cell.length_c   1.000
_cell.angle_alpha   90.00
_cell.angle_beta   90.00
_cell.angle_gamma   90.00
#
_symmetry.space_group_name_H-M   'P 1'
#
loop_
_entity.id
_entity.type
_entity.pdbx_description
1 polymer ?
#
loop_
_entity_poly.entity_id
_entity_poly.type
_entity_poly.pdbx_seq_one_letter_code
_entity_poly.pdbx_strand_id
1 'polypeptide(L)'
;NPFHHHQDLNRLLAAWRKPDTIIVNDWCWNANARHADIVLPCTTPLERRDVAVTKLDPVVVAMEQAVQPVGQSRNDYDIFAGIAREMGVEDVYTEGRTADEWIAFLYEKTRKRSADKGIDLPPLATLEEQGWYEIERRDDERVMLETFRADPDASPLGTPSGRIELFSEQIASFEYDDCPGHP
;
A
#
# COMPACT_ATOMS: atom_id res chain seq x y z
N ASN A 1 -11.43 3.59 6.96
CA ASN A 1 -12.65 3.82 7.75
C ASN A 1 -13.89 3.25 7.03
N PRO A 2 -14.36 2.05 7.42
CA PRO A 2 -15.52 1.36 6.81
C PRO A 2 -16.83 2.15 6.89
N PHE A 3 -17.02 2.93 7.95
CA PHE A 3 -18.20 3.78 8.14
C PHE A 3 -18.25 5.00 7.21
N HIS A 4 -17.26 5.17 6.34
CA HIS A 4 -17.24 6.20 5.30
C HIS A 4 -17.28 5.63 3.88
N HIS A 5 -16.58 4.53 3.61
CA HIS A 5 -16.46 3.98 2.25
C HIS A 5 -17.39 2.80 1.94
N HIS A 6 -18.00 2.18 2.96
CA HIS A 6 -18.94 1.08 2.75
C HIS A 6 -20.37 1.62 2.63
N GLN A 7 -21.15 1.00 1.74
CA GLN A 7 -22.53 1.40 1.49
C GLN A 7 -23.47 0.84 2.56
N ASP A 8 -24.68 1.40 2.67
CA ASP A 8 -25.71 1.02 3.65
C ASP A 8 -25.16 0.86 5.08
N LEU A 9 -24.92 2.01 5.73
CA LEU A 9 -24.35 2.05 7.07
C LEU A 9 -25.23 1.37 8.12
N ASN A 10 -26.54 1.26 7.92
CA ASN A 10 -27.44 0.58 8.85
C ASN A 10 -27.22 -0.94 8.81
N ARG A 11 -27.11 -1.50 7.60
CA ARG A 11 -26.75 -2.90 7.42
C ARG A 11 -25.34 -3.18 7.92
N LEU A 12 -24.38 -2.29 7.64
CA LEU A 12 -23.02 -2.38 8.18
C LEU A 12 -23.06 -2.46 9.71
N LEU A 13 -23.76 -1.55 10.38
CA LEU A 13 -23.88 -1.53 11.84
C LEU A 13 -24.43 -2.83 12.42
N ALA A 14 -25.42 -3.43 11.76
CA ALA A 14 -25.98 -4.71 12.18
C ALA A 14 -24.95 -5.85 12.06
N ALA A 15 -24.14 -5.85 10.99
CA ALA A 15 -23.06 -6.82 10.81
C ALA A 15 -21.86 -6.55 11.74
N TRP A 16 -21.56 -5.28 12.00
CA TRP A 16 -20.45 -4.83 12.83
C TRP A 16 -20.58 -5.31 14.28
N ARG A 17 -21.79 -5.61 14.75
CA ARG A 17 -22.05 -6.15 16.10
C ARG A 17 -21.90 -7.66 16.22
N LYS A 18 -21.55 -8.37 15.14
CA LYS A 18 -21.43 -9.83 15.14
C LYS A 18 -20.09 -10.36 15.69
N PRO A 19 -18.92 -9.75 15.40
CA PRO A 19 -17.67 -10.19 16.00
C PRO A 19 -17.69 -10.03 17.52
N ASP A 20 -17.02 -10.95 18.22
CA ASP A 20 -16.92 -10.90 19.69
C ASP A 20 -16.04 -9.74 20.19
N THR A 21 -15.11 -9.26 19.36
CA THR A 21 -14.22 -8.14 19.69
C THR A 21 -13.77 -7.43 18.44
N ILE A 22 -13.81 -6.10 18.48
CA ILE A 22 -13.40 -5.20 17.41
C ILE A 22 -12.26 -4.32 17.92
N ILE A 23 -11.10 -4.46 17.29
CA ILE A 23 -9.90 -3.68 17.61
C ILE A 23 -9.63 -2.72 16.45
N VAL A 24 -9.46 -1.43 16.76
CA VAL A 24 -9.17 -0.40 15.77
C VAL A 24 -7.88 0.32 16.13
N ASN A 25 -6.95 0.33 15.17
CA ASN A 25 -5.73 1.12 15.19
C ASN A 25 -6.00 2.43 14.45
N ASP A 26 -5.97 3.56 15.15
CA ASP A 26 -6.21 4.87 14.52
C ASP A 26 -5.53 6.00 15.30
N TRP A 27 -5.20 7.07 14.60
CA TRP A 27 -4.60 8.27 15.21
C TRP A 27 -5.66 9.27 15.67
N CYS A 28 -6.92 9.10 15.25
CA CYS A 28 -8.02 10.00 15.60
C CYS A 28 -9.33 9.29 15.94
N TRP A 29 -10.21 9.98 16.69
CA TRP A 29 -11.55 9.52 17.08
C TRP A 29 -12.59 9.61 15.95
N ASN A 30 -12.33 8.92 14.85
CA ASN A 30 -13.25 8.83 13.71
C ASN A 30 -14.38 7.81 13.94
N ALA A 31 -15.30 7.69 12.97
CA ALA A 31 -16.45 6.78 13.07
C ALA A 31 -16.07 5.30 13.24
N ASN A 32 -14.93 4.85 12.70
CA ASN A 32 -14.45 3.47 12.90
C ASN A 32 -14.03 3.25 14.36
N ALA A 33 -13.18 4.12 14.88
CA ALA A 33 -12.70 4.04 16.27
C ALA A 33 -13.86 4.14 17.29
N ARG A 34 -14.89 4.95 17.00
CA ARG A 34 -16.10 5.08 17.84
C ARG A 34 -16.94 3.81 17.96
N HIS A 35 -16.80 2.87 17.02
CA HIS A 35 -17.53 1.60 17.02
C HIS A 35 -16.62 0.40 17.32
N ALA A 36 -15.46 0.64 17.95
CA ALA A 36 -14.53 -0.40 18.39
C ALA A 36 -14.71 -0.71 19.89
N ASP A 37 -14.35 -1.92 20.29
CA ASP A 37 -14.25 -2.30 21.71
C ASP A 37 -12.91 -1.86 22.29
N ILE A 38 -11.84 -1.95 21.49
CA ILE A 38 -10.49 -1.53 21.85
C ILE A 38 -9.96 -0.59 20.77
N VAL A 39 -9.44 0.55 21.19
CA VAL A 39 -8.75 1.50 20.30
C VAL A 39 -7.28 1.55 20.70
N LEU A 40 -6.39 1.28 19.74
CA LEU A 40 -4.95 1.40 19.91
C LEU A 40 -4.49 2.71 19.21
N PRO A 41 -3.93 3.68 19.96
CA PRO A 41 -3.56 4.97 19.39
C PRO A 41 -2.30 4.85 18.52
N CYS A 42 -2.41 5.21 17.24
CA CYS A 42 -1.31 5.19 16.29
C CYS A 42 -0.64 6.55 16.15
N THR A 43 0.65 6.54 15.80
CA THR A 43 1.34 7.75 15.31
C THR A 43 0.82 8.18 13.94
N THR A 44 0.89 9.47 13.68
CA THR A 44 0.78 10.08 12.37
C THR A 44 2.12 10.00 11.62
N PRO A 45 2.13 10.23 10.29
CA PRO A 45 3.39 10.28 9.53
C PRO A 45 4.40 11.33 10.03
N LEU A 46 3.96 12.38 10.74
CA LEU A 46 4.85 13.41 11.27
C LEU A 46 5.58 12.97 12.55
N GLU A 47 5.14 11.88 13.17
CA GLU A 47 5.64 11.35 14.44
C GLU A 47 6.57 10.13 14.25
N ARG A 48 6.89 9.76 13.01
CA ARG A 48 7.73 8.60 12.68
C ARG A 48 8.56 8.85 11.43
N ARG A 49 9.55 7.97 11.20
CA ARG A 49 10.37 7.96 9.99
C ARG A 49 9.81 7.02 8.93
N ASP A 50 9.98 7.35 7.66
CA ASP A 50 9.67 6.49 6.51
C ASP A 50 10.41 6.97 5.24
N VAL A 51 10.28 6.23 4.13
CA VAL A 51 10.70 6.66 2.79
C VAL A 51 9.54 6.53 1.82
N ALA A 52 9.16 7.63 1.17
CA ALA A 52 8.08 7.65 0.19
C ALA A 52 8.60 7.64 -1.25
N VAL A 53 7.95 6.83 -2.09
CA VAL A 53 8.10 6.82 -3.54
C VAL A 53 6.76 6.51 -4.18
N THR A 54 6.41 7.22 -5.25
CA THR A 54 5.20 6.93 -6.04
C THR A 54 5.61 6.43 -7.43
N LYS A 55 4.71 5.73 -8.13
CA LYS A 55 5.01 5.22 -9.48
C LYS A 55 5.06 6.32 -10.55
N LEU A 56 4.42 7.46 -10.30
CA LEU A 56 4.18 8.52 -11.28
C LEU A 56 5.12 9.71 -11.05
N ASP A 57 5.58 9.91 -9.82
CA ASP A 57 6.49 10.98 -9.47
C ASP A 57 7.93 10.47 -9.53
N PRO A 58 8.85 11.25 -10.12
CA PRO A 58 10.25 10.87 -10.19
C PRO A 58 10.97 11.14 -8.87
N VAL A 59 10.27 11.30 -7.75
CA VAL A 59 10.86 11.78 -6.50
C VAL A 59 10.80 10.70 -5.44
N VAL A 60 11.94 10.48 -4.78
CA VAL A 60 12.04 9.72 -3.53
C VAL A 60 12.16 10.73 -2.40
N VAL A 61 11.37 10.57 -1.34
CA VAL A 61 11.33 11.51 -0.21
C VAL A 61 11.70 10.77 1.06
N ALA A 62 12.68 11.29 1.81
CA ALA A 62 12.88 10.90 3.20
C ALA A 62 11.83 11.59 4.07
N MET A 63 10.97 10.80 4.71
CA MET A 63 9.97 11.29 5.65
C MET A 63 10.58 11.24 7.04
N GLU A 64 11.32 12.28 7.42
CA GLU A 64 11.93 12.35 8.75
C GLU A 64 10.89 12.69 9.83
N GLN A 65 11.14 12.22 11.06
CA GLN A 65 10.26 12.49 12.20
C GLN A 65 10.31 13.99 12.54
N ALA A 66 9.18 14.67 12.43
CA ALA A 66 9.06 16.10 12.70
C ALA A 66 8.79 16.41 14.17
N VAL A 67 8.03 15.55 14.86
CA VAL A 67 7.70 15.68 16.28
C VAL A 67 7.77 14.32 16.98
N GLN A 68 7.93 14.31 18.30
CA GLN A 68 7.85 13.08 19.08
C GLN A 68 6.40 12.55 19.13
N PRO A 69 6.19 11.22 19.23
CA PRO A 69 4.87 10.63 19.42
C PRO A 69 4.11 11.28 20.58
N VAL A 70 2.87 11.69 20.33
CA VAL A 70 2.05 12.37 21.33
C VAL A 70 1.40 11.38 22.29
N GLY A 71 1.61 11.60 23.59
CA GLY A 71 0.96 10.82 24.65
C GLY A 71 1.44 9.38 24.69
N GLN A 72 0.55 8.44 24.37
CA GLN A 72 0.84 7.00 24.33
C GLN A 72 0.75 6.42 22.91
N SER A 73 0.73 7.28 21.88
CA SER A 73 0.71 6.81 20.50
C SER A 73 1.98 6.01 20.19
N ARG A 74 1.81 4.96 19.39
CA ARG A 74 2.92 4.10 18.93
C ARG A 74 2.86 3.95 17.42
N ASN A 75 4.01 3.69 16.81
CA ASN A 75 4.03 3.30 15.41
C ASN A 75 3.29 1.97 15.24
N ASP A 76 2.58 1.80 14.12
CA ASP A 76 1.83 0.58 13.81
C ASP A 76 2.75 -0.66 13.91
N TYR A 77 4.00 -0.54 13.45
CA TYR A 77 5.02 -1.58 13.60
C TYR A 77 5.22 -2.02 15.06
N ASP A 78 5.37 -1.07 15.99
CA ASP A 78 5.61 -1.37 17.40
C ASP A 78 4.36 -1.95 18.09
N ILE A 79 3.17 -1.51 17.68
CA ILE A 79 1.90 -2.08 18.14
C ILE A 79 1.83 -3.56 17.75
N PHE A 80 2.07 -3.87 16.48
CA PHE A 80 2.00 -5.25 15.98
C PHE A 80 3.17 -6.10 16.47
N ALA A 81 4.36 -5.54 16.68
CA ALA A 81 5.47 -6.24 17.33
C ALA A 81 5.11 -6.63 18.77
N GLY A 82 4.45 -5.73 19.52
CA GLY A 82 3.94 -6.04 20.86
C GLY A 82 2.89 -7.14 20.86
N ILE A 83 1.94 -7.11 19.91
CA ILE A 83 0.95 -8.20 19.75
C ILE A 83 1.64 -9.51 19.39
N ALA A 84 2.59 -9.48 18.46
CA ALA A 84 3.36 -10.66 18.04
C ALA A 84 4.14 -11.26 19.22
N ARG A 85 4.67 -10.43 20.12
CA ARG A 85 5.31 -10.87 21.37
C ARG A 85 4.36 -11.64 22.27
N GLU A 86 3.18 -11.09 22.54
CA GLU A 86 2.15 -11.78 23.35
C GLU A 86 1.70 -13.10 22.70
N MET A 87 1.76 -13.18 21.37
CA MET A 87 1.46 -14.40 20.60
C MET A 87 2.65 -15.36 20.46
N GLY A 88 3.85 -15.00 20.94
CA GLY A 88 5.06 -15.82 20.83
C GLY A 88 5.65 -15.92 19.42
N VAL A 89 5.39 -14.95 18.54
CA VAL A 89 5.85 -14.91 17.13
C VAL A 89 6.61 -13.63 16.78
N GLU A 90 7.12 -12.90 17.78
CA GLU A 90 7.88 -11.65 17.59
C GLU A 90 9.09 -11.81 16.68
N ASP A 91 9.86 -12.90 16.83
CA ASP A 91 11.06 -13.13 16.02
C ASP A 91 10.73 -13.27 14.53
N VAL A 92 9.59 -13.91 14.21
CA VAL A 92 9.10 -14.07 12.83
C VAL A 92 8.56 -12.75 12.30
N TYR A 93 7.86 -11.98 13.13
CA TYR A 93 7.29 -10.69 12.73
C TYR A 93 8.38 -9.63 12.47
N THR A 94 9.33 -9.50 13.40
CA THR A 94 10.35 -8.45 13.36
C THR A 94 11.55 -8.82 12.50
N GLU A 95 11.81 -10.12 12.32
CA GLU A 95 13.07 -10.66 11.81
C GLU A 95 14.31 -10.08 12.51
N GLY A 96 14.18 -9.72 13.79
CA GLY A 96 15.25 -9.09 14.57
C GLY A 96 15.58 -7.65 14.16
N ARG A 97 14.68 -6.95 13.47
CA ARG A 97 14.83 -5.54 13.07
C ARG A 97 13.84 -4.64 13.79
N THR A 98 14.24 -3.41 14.02
CA THR A 98 13.37 -2.28 14.37
C THR A 98 12.74 -1.67 13.11
N ALA A 99 11.75 -0.78 13.27
CA ALA A 99 11.15 -0.06 12.15
C ALA A 99 12.22 0.71 11.33
N ASP A 100 13.15 1.40 12.00
CA ASP A 100 14.22 2.16 11.35
C ASP A 100 15.21 1.25 10.60
N GLU A 101 15.53 0.08 11.15
CA GLU A 101 16.37 -0.91 10.47
C GLU A 101 15.66 -1.51 9.25
N TRP A 102 14.34 -1.64 9.28
CA TRP A 102 13.55 -2.02 8.11
C TRP A 102 13.63 -0.96 7.01
N ILE A 103 13.52 0.32 7.35
CA ILE A 103 13.67 1.43 6.38
C ILE A 103 15.05 1.33 5.70
N ALA A 104 16.13 1.21 6.48
CA ALA A 104 17.48 1.09 5.96
C ALA A 104 17.66 -0.14 5.05
N PHE A 105 17.14 -1.30 5.48
CA PHE A 105 17.23 -2.54 4.72
C PHE A 105 16.47 -2.47 3.40
N LEU A 106 15.22 -1.98 3.42
CA LEU A 106 14.37 -1.88 2.23
C LEU A 106 14.88 -0.82 1.25
N TYR A 107 15.37 0.30 1.75
CA TYR A 107 15.99 1.34 0.93
C TYR A 107 17.24 0.81 0.21
N GLU A 108 18.15 0.15 0.91
CA GLU A 108 19.36 -0.41 0.29
C GLU A 108 19.04 -1.49 -0.75
N LYS A 109 18.04 -2.34 -0.49
CA LYS A 109 17.55 -3.31 -1.47
C LYS A 109 16.99 -2.63 -2.72
N THR A 110 16.30 -1.51 -2.54
CA THR A 110 15.76 -0.69 -3.63
C THR A 110 16.88 -0.05 -4.44
N ARG A 111 17.83 0.60 -3.77
CA ARG A 111 19.02 1.19 -4.37
C ARG A 111 19.81 0.20 -5.24
N LYS A 112 20.08 -1.01 -4.74
CA LYS A 112 20.74 -2.07 -5.52
C LYS A 112 19.97 -2.45 -6.78
N ARG A 113 18.66 -2.68 -6.66
CA ARG A 113 17.78 -3.05 -7.80
C ARG A 113 17.63 -1.91 -8.81
N SER A 114 17.68 -0.66 -8.36
CA SER A 114 17.66 0.52 -9.22
C SER A 114 18.96 0.66 -10.01
N ALA A 115 20.11 0.37 -9.37
CA ALA A 115 21.40 0.39 -10.03
C ALA A 115 21.48 -0.61 -11.21
N ASP A 116 20.88 -1.80 -11.08
CA ASP A 116 20.76 -2.78 -12.17
C ASP A 116 20.00 -2.22 -13.39
N LYS A 117 19.20 -1.17 -13.20
CA LYS A 117 18.43 -0.48 -14.26
C LYS A 117 19.07 0.84 -14.69
N GLY A 118 20.26 1.15 -14.20
CA GLY A 118 20.96 2.41 -14.47
C GLY A 118 20.36 3.62 -13.76
N ILE A 119 19.70 3.43 -12.62
CA ILE A 119 19.21 4.50 -11.75
C ILE A 119 20.07 4.49 -10.48
N ASP A 120 20.88 5.53 -10.29
CA ASP A 120 21.75 5.64 -9.12
C ASP A 120 21.06 6.43 -8.01
N LEU A 121 20.49 5.72 -7.03
CA LEU A 121 19.90 6.35 -5.85
C LEU A 121 20.99 6.65 -4.81
N PRO A 122 20.92 7.81 -4.13
CA PRO A 122 21.91 8.19 -3.13
C PRO A 122 21.88 7.23 -1.92
N PRO A 123 22.94 7.15 -1.10
CA PRO A 123 22.88 6.50 0.20
C PRO A 123 21.76 7.09 1.07
N LEU A 124 21.18 6.29 1.98
CA LEU A 124 20.04 6.73 2.81
C LEU A 124 20.34 8.01 3.60
N ALA A 125 21.52 8.09 4.23
CA ALA A 125 21.93 9.28 4.98
C ALA A 125 21.96 10.55 4.11
N THR A 126 22.34 10.42 2.84
CA THR A 126 22.33 11.55 1.90
C THR A 126 20.90 11.94 1.51
N LEU A 127 20.01 10.96 1.31
CA LEU A 127 18.58 11.23 1.08
C LEU A 127 17.95 11.93 2.29
N GLU A 128 18.27 11.50 3.51
CA GLU A 128 17.78 12.10 4.76
C GLU A 128 18.26 13.54 4.93
N GLU A 129 19.54 13.82 4.64
CA GLU A 129 20.10 15.17 4.68
C GLU A 129 19.45 16.10 3.64
N GLN A 130 19.15 15.58 2.44
CA GLN A 130 18.53 16.35 1.35
C GLN A 130 17.00 16.46 1.48
N GLY A 131 16.37 15.55 2.23
CA GLY A 131 14.92 15.39 2.35
C GLY A 131 14.25 14.72 1.15
N TRP A 132 14.80 14.87 -0.06
CA TRP A 132 14.29 14.25 -1.27
C TRP A 132 15.38 14.11 -2.35
N TYR A 133 15.12 13.23 -3.31
CA TYR A 133 15.96 12.99 -4.48
C TYR A 133 15.09 12.80 -5.72
N GLU A 134 15.39 13.54 -6.79
CA GLU A 134 14.72 13.38 -8.09
C GLU A 134 15.50 12.43 -8.99
N ILE A 135 14.81 11.36 -9.41
CA ILE A 135 15.24 10.39 -10.38
C ILE A 135 15.11 11.02 -11.77
N GLU A 136 16.16 10.94 -12.57
CA GLU A 136 16.11 11.38 -13.95
C GLU A 136 15.01 10.62 -14.72
N ARG A 137 14.00 11.36 -15.20
CA ARG A 137 12.93 10.77 -16.01
C ARG A 137 13.51 10.36 -17.36
N ARG A 138 13.37 9.08 -17.69
CA ARG A 138 13.52 8.65 -19.08
C ARG A 138 12.30 9.11 -19.85
N ASP A 139 12.53 9.94 -20.86
CA ASP A 139 11.50 10.50 -21.74
C ASP A 139 11.08 9.47 -22.80
N ASP A 140 10.81 8.24 -22.35
CA ASP A 140 10.31 7.19 -23.21
C ASP A 140 8.83 7.49 -23.47
N GLU A 141 8.53 8.13 -24.59
CA GLU A 141 7.14 8.30 -25.04
C GLU A 141 6.47 6.92 -25.07
N ARG A 142 5.45 6.75 -24.23
CA ARG A 142 4.69 5.50 -24.17
C ARG A 142 3.30 5.70 -24.70
N VAL A 143 3.10 5.26 -25.94
CA VAL A 143 1.78 5.19 -26.55
C VAL A 143 1.10 3.91 -26.09
N MET A 144 0.03 4.05 -25.29
CA MET A 144 -0.73 2.91 -24.78
C MET A 144 -1.25 2.04 -25.94
N LEU A 145 -1.04 0.71 -25.84
CA LEU A 145 -1.43 -0.29 -26.84
C LEU A 145 -0.78 -0.14 -28.23
N GLU A 146 0.32 0.60 -28.37
CA GLU A 146 1.00 0.79 -29.66
C GLU A 146 1.37 -0.53 -30.34
N THR A 147 2.01 -1.45 -29.62
CA THR A 147 2.44 -2.74 -30.18
C THR A 147 1.27 -3.63 -30.57
N PHE A 148 0.21 -3.67 -29.75
CA PHE A 148 -1.03 -4.37 -30.08
C PHE A 148 -1.72 -3.76 -31.32
N ARG A 149 -1.72 -2.43 -31.45
CA ARG A 149 -2.25 -1.75 -32.63
C ARG A 149 -1.43 -2.05 -33.88
N ALA A 150 -0.11 -2.13 -33.74
CA ALA A 150 0.80 -2.42 -34.85
C ALA A 150 0.66 -3.86 -35.35
N ASP A 151 0.60 -4.83 -34.42
CA ASP A 151 0.40 -6.24 -34.73
C ASP A 151 -0.30 -6.97 -33.55
N PRO A 152 -1.63 -7.19 -33.63
CA PRO A 152 -2.39 -7.82 -32.54
C PRO A 152 -2.15 -9.32 -32.42
N ASP A 153 -1.62 -9.99 -33.45
CA ASP A 153 -1.35 -11.42 -33.40
C ASP A 153 0.05 -11.69 -32.81
N ALA A 154 1.02 -10.81 -33.08
CA ALA A 154 2.35 -10.86 -32.46
C ALA A 154 2.39 -10.26 -31.03
N SER A 155 1.49 -9.33 -30.71
CA SER A 155 1.37 -8.69 -29.40
C SER A 155 -0.05 -8.82 -28.82
N PRO A 156 -0.58 -10.03 -28.61
CA PRO A 156 -1.95 -10.23 -28.13
C PRO A 156 -2.16 -9.69 -26.72
N LEU A 157 -3.39 -9.28 -26.40
CA LEU A 157 -3.79 -8.90 -25.05
C LEU A 157 -3.92 -10.14 -24.15
N GLY A 158 -3.93 -9.93 -22.82
CA GLY A 158 -4.12 -11.00 -21.84
C GLY A 158 -5.55 -11.55 -21.72
N THR A 159 -6.38 -11.35 -22.74
CA THR A 159 -7.76 -11.88 -22.81
C THR A 159 -7.75 -13.28 -23.45
N PRO A 160 -8.79 -14.12 -23.24
CA PRO A 160 -8.90 -15.43 -23.87
C PRO A 160 -8.74 -15.41 -25.40
N SER A 161 -9.30 -14.41 -26.08
CA SER A 161 -9.18 -14.22 -27.54
C SER A 161 -7.89 -13.54 -27.99
N GLY A 162 -7.06 -13.03 -27.07
CA GLY A 162 -5.92 -12.17 -27.39
C GLY A 162 -6.30 -10.77 -27.89
N ARG A 163 -7.59 -10.40 -27.89
CA ARG A 163 -8.13 -9.13 -28.42
C ARG A 163 -9.00 -8.41 -27.40
N ILE A 164 -9.46 -7.20 -27.74
CA ILE A 164 -10.49 -6.51 -26.95
C ILE A 164 -11.80 -7.26 -27.13
N GLU A 165 -12.27 -7.89 -26.07
CA GLU A 165 -13.51 -8.67 -26.07
C GLU A 165 -14.71 -7.75 -25.90
N LEU A 166 -15.46 -7.56 -26.99
CA LEU A 166 -16.79 -6.93 -26.90
C LEU A 166 -17.78 -7.88 -26.22
N PHE A 167 -17.60 -9.19 -26.40
CA PHE A 167 -18.23 -10.25 -25.59
C PHE A 167 -17.20 -11.13 -24.92
N SER A 168 -17.37 -11.25 -23.62
CA SER A 168 -16.67 -12.19 -22.77
C SER A 168 -17.55 -13.43 -22.56
N GLU A 169 -17.20 -14.50 -23.28
CA GLU A 169 -17.76 -15.84 -23.08
C GLU A 169 -17.58 -16.31 -21.63
N GLN A 170 -16.46 -15.92 -21.00
CA GLN A 170 -16.19 -16.24 -19.61
C GLN A 170 -17.24 -15.63 -18.68
N ILE A 171 -17.58 -14.34 -18.85
CA ILE A 171 -18.63 -13.69 -18.06
C ILE A 171 -19.99 -14.31 -18.37
N ALA A 172 -20.31 -14.54 -19.65
CA ALA A 172 -21.58 -15.15 -20.05
C ALA A 172 -21.79 -16.53 -19.42
N SER A 173 -20.72 -17.33 -19.30
CA SER A 173 -20.77 -18.67 -18.69
C SER A 173 -21.16 -18.69 -17.21
N PHE A 174 -21.11 -17.55 -16.52
CA PHE A 174 -21.59 -17.43 -15.15
C PHE A 174 -23.10 -17.29 -15.05
N GLU A 175 -23.78 -17.04 -16.17
CA GLU A 175 -25.25 -16.92 -16.26
C GLU A 175 -25.83 -15.92 -15.24
N TYR A 176 -25.13 -14.81 -15.00
CA TYR A 176 -25.61 -13.76 -14.10
C TYR A 176 -26.80 -13.00 -14.69
N ASP A 177 -27.83 -12.80 -13.87
CA ASP A 177 -29.04 -12.06 -14.27
C ASP A 177 -28.75 -10.58 -14.60
N ASP A 178 -27.76 -9.97 -13.96
CA ASP A 178 -27.45 -8.53 -14.01
C ASP A 178 -26.10 -8.20 -14.67
N CYS A 179 -25.34 -9.20 -15.12
CA CYS A 179 -24.02 -9.01 -15.72
C CYS A 179 -23.75 -10.05 -16.83
N PRO A 180 -24.39 -9.89 -18.01
CA PRO A 180 -24.14 -10.75 -19.16
C PRO A 180 -22.75 -10.47 -19.79
N GLY A 181 -22.31 -11.32 -20.71
CA GLY A 181 -20.96 -11.24 -21.26
C GLY A 181 -20.65 -10.06 -22.20
N HIS A 182 -21.61 -9.30 -22.72
CA HIS A 182 -21.44 -8.24 -23.77
C HIS A 182 -22.57 -7.22 -23.74
N PRO A 183 -22.60 -6.20 -24.64
CA PRO A 183 -23.69 -5.22 -24.70
C PRO A 183 -25.09 -5.81 -24.78
#